data_AF-A0A356QLQ3-F1
#
_entry.id   AF-A0A356QLQ3-F1
#
_cell.length_a   1.000
_cell.length_b   1.000
_cell.length_c   1.000
_cell.angle_alpha   90.00
_cell.angle_beta   90.00
_cell.angle_gamma   90.00
#
_symmetry.space_group_name_H-M   'P 1'
#
loop_
_entity.id
_entity.type
_entity.pdbx_description
1 polymer ?
#
loop_
_entity_poly.entity_id
_entity_poly.type
_entity_poly.pdbx_seq_one_letter_code
_entity_poly.pdbx_strand_id
1 'polypeptide(L)'
;GPAGVFWKAIPEADWPEDPEYRQFIMEKWQEPFGDMRQELVFIGQNLDEARMREALDGCLLSEAELLEGMKVWQQLPDPFPAWE
;
A
#
# COMPACT_ATOMS: atom_id res chain seq x y z
N GLY A 1 4.39 17.65 6.10
CA GLY A 1 2.95 17.80 5.85
C GLY A 1 2.33 16.42 5.82
N PRO A 2 1.00 16.29 5.93
CA PRO A 2 0.38 14.98 5.73
C PRO A 2 0.84 14.42 4.39
N ALA A 3 1.27 13.15 4.38
CA ALA A 3 1.37 12.40 3.14
C ALA A 3 0.01 12.50 2.46
N GLY A 4 -0.02 12.79 1.15
CA GLY A 4 -1.24 13.14 0.42
C GLY A 4 -2.43 12.19 0.65
N VAL A 5 -3.61 12.65 0.25
CA VAL A 5 -4.84 11.83 0.25
C VAL A 5 -4.79 10.77 -0.85
N PHE A 6 -5.40 9.60 -0.62
CA PHE A 6 -5.64 8.62 -1.68
C PHE A 6 -6.86 9.04 -2.50
N TRP A 7 -6.69 9.24 -3.81
CA TRP A 7 -7.75 9.66 -4.73
C TRP A 7 -8.89 8.63 -4.81
N LYS A 8 -8.62 7.34 -4.63
CA LYS A 8 -9.66 6.29 -4.51
C LYS A 8 -10.66 6.55 -3.37
N ALA A 9 -10.26 7.27 -2.33
CA ALA A 9 -11.13 7.62 -1.20
C ALA A 9 -11.92 8.93 -1.40
N ILE A 10 -11.71 9.63 -2.52
CA ILE A 10 -12.32 10.93 -2.82
C ILE A 10 -13.30 10.78 -3.99
N PRO A 11 -14.52 11.36 -3.91
CA PRO A 11 -15.42 11.40 -5.05
C PRO A 11 -14.75 12.00 -6.29
N GLU A 12 -14.94 11.39 -7.45
CA GLU A 12 -14.27 11.80 -8.70
C GLU A 12 -14.59 13.25 -9.14
N ALA A 13 -15.73 13.78 -8.68
CA ALA A 13 -16.12 15.17 -8.89
C ALA A 13 -15.19 16.18 -8.20
N ASP A 14 -14.51 15.77 -7.14
CA ASP A 14 -13.57 16.60 -6.37
C ASP A 14 -12.11 16.39 -6.81
N TRP A 15 -11.88 15.58 -7.85
CA TRP A 15 -10.54 15.38 -8.39
C TRP A 15 -10.12 16.54 -9.31
N PRO A 16 -8.80 16.78 -9.46
CA PRO A 16 -8.28 17.84 -10.34
C PRO A 16 -8.79 17.69 -11.76
N GLU A 17 -9.22 18.77 -12.41
CA GLU A 17 -9.65 18.74 -13.82
C GLU A 17 -8.47 18.78 -14.80
N ASP A 18 -7.28 19.14 -14.31
CA ASP A 18 -6.07 19.19 -15.10
C ASP A 18 -5.70 17.81 -15.66
N PRO A 19 -5.57 17.65 -16.99
CA PRO A 19 -5.28 16.36 -17.61
C PRO A 19 -3.96 15.71 -17.18
N GLU A 20 -2.92 16.50 -16.91
CA GLU A 20 -1.61 15.98 -16.49
C GLU A 20 -1.70 15.38 -15.08
N TYR A 21 -2.44 16.05 -14.19
CA TYR A 21 -2.71 15.50 -12.85
C TYR A 21 -3.55 14.23 -12.90
N ARG A 22 -4.59 14.19 -13.75
CA ARG A 22 -5.38 12.97 -13.95
C ARG A 22 -4.50 11.82 -14.43
N GLN A 23 -3.63 12.07 -15.40
CA GLN A 23 -2.71 11.05 -15.90
C GLN A 23 -1.77 10.55 -14.79
N PHE A 24 -1.24 11.44 -13.94
CA PHE A 24 -0.38 11.05 -12.83
C PHE A 24 -1.09 10.14 -11.81
N ILE A 25 -2.35 10.43 -11.49
CA ILE A 25 -3.17 9.57 -10.61
C ILE A 25 -3.36 8.20 -11.28
N MET A 26 -3.71 8.18 -12.56
CA MET A 26 -3.97 6.95 -13.30
C MET A 26 -2.72 6.10 -13.53
N GLU A 27 -1.53 6.69 -13.63
CA GLU A 27 -0.26 5.97 -13.79
C GLU A 27 0.01 4.99 -12.64
N LYS A 28 -0.50 5.31 -11.45
CA LYS A 28 -0.29 4.53 -10.23
C LYS A 28 -1.54 3.78 -9.78
N TRP A 29 -2.60 3.83 -10.59
CA TRP A 29 -3.89 3.26 -10.27
C TRP A 29 -3.94 1.76 -10.57
N GLN A 30 -4.32 0.96 -9.59
CA GLN A 30 -4.50 -0.48 -9.74
C GLN A 30 -5.80 -0.93 -9.06
N GLU A 31 -6.73 -1.53 -9.81
CA GLU A 31 -7.93 -2.09 -9.21
C GLU A 31 -7.60 -3.34 -8.36
N PRO A 32 -8.32 -3.58 -7.25
CA PRO A 32 -9.47 -2.81 -6.76
C PRO A 32 -9.12 -1.57 -5.91
N PHE A 33 -7.83 -1.34 -5.62
CA PHE A 33 -7.38 -0.41 -4.59
C PHE A 33 -7.13 1.03 -5.07
N GLY A 34 -7.18 1.27 -6.38
CA GLY A 34 -6.88 2.55 -6.99
C GLY A 34 -5.43 2.98 -6.78
N ASP A 35 -5.22 4.20 -6.30
CA ASP A 35 -3.88 4.76 -6.05
C ASP A 35 -3.32 4.42 -4.65
N MET A 36 -4.04 3.62 -3.85
CA MET A 36 -3.59 3.20 -2.52
C MET A 36 -2.34 2.34 -2.62
N ARG A 37 -1.20 2.91 -2.21
CA ARG A 37 0.09 2.22 -2.18
C ARG A 37 0.92 2.63 -0.98
N GLN A 38 1.88 1.78 -0.64
CA GLN A 38 2.90 2.05 0.36
C GLN A 38 4.27 2.06 -0.31
N GLU A 39 5.09 3.05 0.05
CA GLU A 39 6.49 3.13 -0.37
C GLU A 39 7.37 2.97 0.87
N LEU A 40 8.16 1.91 0.90
CA LEU A 40 9.10 1.61 1.99
C LEU A 40 10.51 1.97 1.54
N VAL A 41 11.21 2.76 2.34
CA VAL A 41 12.61 3.15 2.09
C VAL A 41 13.49 2.63 3.22
N PHE A 42 14.51 1.85 2.85
CA PHE A 42 15.50 1.33 3.78
C PHE A 42 16.85 2.02 3.53
N ILE A 43 17.47 2.53 4.60
CA ILE A 43 18.74 3.26 4.54
C ILE A 43 19.73 2.55 5.46
N GLY A 44 20.84 2.07 4.91
CA GLY A 44 21.86 1.35 5.65
C GLY A 44 23.08 1.02 4.80
N GLN A 45 24.12 0.49 5.43
CA GLN A 45 25.32 -0.01 4.76
C GLN A 45 25.27 -1.54 4.71
N ASN A 46 25.78 -2.14 3.62
CA ASN A 46 25.82 -3.59 3.41
C ASN A 46 24.43 -4.26 3.53
N LEU A 47 23.38 -3.60 3.06
CA LEU A 47 22.04 -4.18 3.00
C LEU A 47 22.00 -5.35 2.00
N ASP A 48 21.39 -6.45 2.41
CA ASP A 48 21.10 -7.58 1.54
C ASP A 48 19.72 -7.38 0.90
N GLU A 49 19.69 -6.68 -0.23
CA GLU A 49 18.45 -6.30 -0.92
C GLU A 49 17.62 -7.52 -1.34
N ALA A 50 18.26 -8.61 -1.78
CA ALA A 50 17.57 -9.82 -2.21
C ALA A 50 16.84 -10.49 -1.04
N ARG A 51 17.52 -10.65 0.10
CA ARG A 51 16.90 -11.22 1.31
C ARG A 51 15.78 -10.33 1.85
N MET A 52 15.96 -9.02 1.80
CA MET A 52 14.92 -8.07 2.25
C MET A 52 13.68 -8.15 1.37
N ARG A 53 13.87 -8.22 0.04
CA ARG A 53 12.78 -8.40 -0.91
C ARG A 53 12.04 -9.71 -0.68
N GLU A 54 12.74 -10.82 -0.54
CA GLU A 54 12.14 -12.14 -0.26
C GLU A 54 11.32 -12.12 1.04
N ALA A 55 11.82 -11.45 2.09
CA ALA A 55 11.09 -11.31 3.34
C ALA A 55 9.81 -10.46 3.18
N LEU A 56 9.84 -9.39 2.37
CA LEU A 56 8.67 -8.56 2.09
C LEU A 56 7.66 -9.29 1.20
N ASP A 57 8.12 -10.03 0.19
CA ASP A 57 7.28 -10.87 -0.66
C ASP A 57 6.57 -11.94 0.16
N GLY A 58 7.24 -12.51 1.16
CA GLY A 58 6.65 -13.45 2.12
C GLY A 58 5.59 -12.86 3.05
N CYS A 59 5.49 -11.53 3.14
CA CYS A 59 4.43 -10.84 3.90
C CYS A 59 3.19 -10.53 3.05
N LEU A 60 3.22 -10.79 1.75
CA LEU A 60 2.07 -10.55 0.87
C LEU A 60 0.96 -11.57 1.15
N LEU A 61 -0.27 -11.07 1.27
CA LEU A 61 -1.45 -11.93 1.28
C LEU A 61 -1.62 -12.58 -0.09
N SER A 62 -1.98 -13.86 -0.09
CA SER A 62 -2.53 -14.52 -1.27
C SER A 62 -3.88 -13.90 -1.65
N GLU A 63 -4.34 -14.14 -2.89
CA GLU A 63 -5.64 -13.65 -3.35
C GLU A 63 -6.80 -14.16 -2.49
N ALA A 64 -6.71 -15.40 -2.00
CA ALA A 64 -7.73 -15.96 -1.11
C ALA A 64 -7.78 -15.21 0.23
N GLU A 65 -6.63 -14.99 0.87
CA GLU A 65 -6.53 -14.23 2.13
C GLU A 65 -6.95 -12.77 1.94
N LEU A 66 -6.64 -12.17 0.79
CA LEU A 66 -7.08 -10.82 0.45
C LEU A 66 -8.62 -10.71 0.44
N LEU A 67 -9.31 -11.74 -0.05
CA LEU A 67 -10.78 -11.77 -0.11
C LEU A 67 -11.45 -11.97 1.26
N GLU A 68 -10.74 -12.52 2.25
CA GLU A 68 -11.26 -12.68 3.62
C GLU A 68 -11.47 -11.34 4.34
N GLY A 69 -10.67 -10.34 3.97
CA GLY A 69 -10.81 -8.96 4.41
C GLY A 69 -10.44 -8.69 5.87
N MET A 70 -10.59 -7.42 6.25
CA MET A 70 -10.05 -6.86 7.50
C MET A 70 -10.43 -7.62 8.78
N LYS A 71 -11.65 -8.18 8.85
CA LYS A 71 -12.11 -8.91 10.04
C LYS A 71 -11.29 -10.17 10.33
N VAL A 72 -10.79 -10.83 9.28
CA VAL A 72 -9.95 -12.00 9.40
C VAL A 72 -8.49 -11.58 9.56
N TRP A 73 -8.05 -10.55 8.84
CA TRP A 73 -6.67 -10.05 8.95
C TRP A 73 -6.29 -9.62 10.37
N GLN A 74 -7.22 -9.04 11.12
CA GLN A 74 -7.02 -8.67 12.54
C GLN A 74 -6.73 -9.87 13.46
N GLN A 75 -7.00 -11.09 13.01
CA GLN A 75 -6.75 -12.32 13.75
C GLN A 75 -5.44 -13.01 13.31
N LEU A 76 -4.77 -12.49 12.28
CA LEU A 76 -3.47 -13.00 11.87
C LEU A 76 -2.45 -12.80 13.00
N PRO A 77 -1.47 -13.70 13.15
CA PRO A 77 -0.42 -13.53 14.15
C PRO A 77 0.31 -12.21 13.95
N ASP A 78 0.27 -11.34 14.96
CA ASP A 78 1.09 -10.13 14.99
C ASP A 78 2.40 -10.45 15.72
N PRO A 79 3.55 -10.51 15.02
CA PRO A 79 4.84 -10.78 15.64
C PRO A 79 5.38 -9.57 16.41
N PHE A 80 4.78 -8.39 16.27
CA PHE A 80 5.18 -7.19 16.99
C PHE A 80 4.53 -7.15 18.39
N PRO A 81 5.22 -6.57 19.39
CA PRO A 81 4.62 -6.36 20.69
C PRO A 81 3.42 -5.39 20.59
N ALA A 82 2.46 -5.54 21.51
CA ALA A 82 1.41 -4.56 21.67
C ALA A 82 2.04 -3.18 21.96
N TRP A 83 1.58 -2.17 21.25
CA TRP A 83 2.01 -0.79 21.42
C TRP A 83 1.37 -0.22 22.70
N GLU A 84 2.16 0.41 23.58
CA GLU A 84 1.66 1.16 24.76
C GLU A 84 1.16 2.57 24.40
#